data_AF-A0AAU9TEK4-F1
#
_entry.id   AF-A0AAU9TEK4-F1
#
_cell.length_a   1.000
_cell.length_b   1.000
_cell.length_c   1.000
_cell.angle_alpha   90.00
_cell.angle_beta   90.00
_cell.angle_gamma   90.00
#
_symmetry.space_group_name_H-M   'P 1'
#
loop_
_entity.id
_entity.type
_entity.pdbx_description
1 polymer ?
#
loop_
_entity_poly.entity_id
_entity_poly.type
_entity_poly.pdbx_seq_one_letter_code
_entity_poly.pdbx_strand_id
1 'polypeptide(L)'
;MKQYVKALDKTGSCFAFISKKFPGLSTEKLKAGIFDGPQIRHLIKDKDFINSMNNLESAAWKSFVKVVQNFLGNEKAENYVELVQDLLNNFKNLGCNMSIKMHYLHSHLEKFPENLGSCSEEQGERFHQDLKVMEDRYQGRWDEHMMADYCWSITRDCQNNVHCKKARKRSFLPVK
;
A
#
# COMPACT_ATOMS: atom_id res chain seq x y z
N MET A 1 -3.61 3.64 0.49
CA MET A 1 -5.07 3.38 0.66
C MET A 1 -5.60 3.66 2.07
N LYS A 2 -5.19 2.91 3.12
CA LYS A 2 -5.76 3.02 4.48
C LYS A 2 -5.88 4.47 4.99
N GLN A 3 -4.78 5.22 5.01
CA GLN A 3 -4.77 6.61 5.51
C GLN A 3 -5.56 7.57 4.61
N TYR A 4 -5.47 7.39 3.29
CA TYR A 4 -6.26 8.15 2.32
C TYR A 4 -7.76 8.04 2.62
N VAL A 5 -8.29 6.82 2.75
CA VAL A 5 -9.72 6.61 3.03
C VAL A 5 -10.12 7.14 4.40
N LYS A 6 -9.24 7.02 5.41
CA LYS A 6 -9.48 7.61 6.73
C LYS A 6 -9.61 9.13 6.69
N ALA A 7 -8.84 9.81 5.83
CA ALA A 7 -8.89 11.27 5.69
C ALA A 7 -10.06 11.79 4.85
N LEU A 8 -10.69 10.94 4.01
CA LEU A 8 -11.84 11.36 3.20
C LEU A 8 -13.03 11.86 4.05
N ASP A 9 -13.80 12.79 3.50
CA ASP A 9 -15.11 13.12 4.04
C ASP A 9 -16.05 11.90 3.92
N LYS A 10 -16.58 11.42 5.04
CA LYS A 10 -17.46 10.24 5.09
C LYS A 10 -18.85 10.50 4.52
N THR A 11 -19.20 11.77 4.33
CA THR A 11 -20.44 12.20 3.66
C THR A 11 -20.18 12.64 2.22
N GLY A 12 -18.91 12.73 1.80
CA GLY A 12 -18.50 13.20 0.49
C GLY A 12 -18.72 12.19 -0.64
N SER A 13 -18.73 12.69 -1.87
CA SER A 13 -18.94 11.92 -3.11
C SER A 13 -17.90 10.82 -3.31
N CYS A 14 -16.64 11.06 -2.94
CA CYS A 14 -15.57 10.07 -3.07
C CYS A 14 -15.83 8.84 -2.19
N PHE A 15 -16.16 9.06 -0.90
CA PHE A 15 -16.47 7.96 0.01
C PHE A 15 -17.77 7.22 -0.39
N ALA A 16 -18.78 7.96 -0.86
CA ALA A 16 -20.01 7.39 -1.39
C ALA A 16 -19.74 6.49 -2.62
N PHE A 17 -18.86 6.92 -3.52
CA PHE A 17 -18.45 6.12 -4.69
C PHE A 17 -17.79 4.81 -4.26
N ILE A 18 -16.81 4.86 -3.34
CA ILE A 18 -16.13 3.67 -2.82
C ILE A 18 -17.15 2.70 -2.18
N SER A 19 -18.08 3.25 -1.39
CA SER A 19 -19.12 2.45 -0.71
C SER A 19 -20.03 1.74 -1.71
N LYS A 20 -20.43 2.43 -2.79
CA LYS A 20 -21.23 1.84 -3.87
C LYS A 20 -20.43 0.81 -4.69
N LYS A 21 -19.13 1.03 -4.88
CA LYS A 21 -18.25 0.14 -5.66
C LYS A 21 -18.02 -1.20 -4.97
N PHE A 22 -17.99 -1.21 -3.64
CA PHE A 22 -17.74 -2.41 -2.83
C PHE A 22 -18.89 -2.68 -1.85
N PRO A 23 -20.08 -3.08 -2.34
CA PRO A 23 -21.24 -3.32 -1.48
C PRO A 23 -21.05 -4.49 -0.51
N GLY A 24 -20.07 -5.37 -0.76
CA GLY A 24 -19.70 -6.47 0.14
C GLY A 24 -18.80 -6.06 1.33
N LEU A 25 -18.32 -4.82 1.39
CA LEU A 25 -17.57 -4.31 2.53
C LEU A 25 -18.50 -3.58 3.49
N SER A 26 -18.39 -3.87 4.79
CA SER A 26 -19.13 -3.13 5.80
C SER A 26 -18.64 -1.67 5.88
N THR A 27 -19.52 -0.78 6.34
CA THR A 27 -19.18 0.64 6.50
C THR A 27 -17.99 0.85 7.43
N GLU A 28 -17.82 0.00 8.45
CA GLU A 28 -16.70 0.04 9.40
C GLU A 28 -15.38 -0.32 8.71
N LYS A 29 -15.38 -1.36 7.86
CA LYS A 29 -14.19 -1.73 7.07
C LYS A 29 -13.80 -0.60 6.12
N LEU A 30 -14.79 0.01 5.47
CA LEU A 30 -14.57 1.16 4.59
C LEU A 30 -14.01 2.35 5.36
N LYS A 31 -14.64 2.76 6.48
CA LYS A 31 -14.16 3.86 7.35
C LYS A 31 -12.76 3.60 7.89
N ALA A 32 -12.44 2.34 8.22
CA ALA A 32 -11.12 1.94 8.69
C ALA A 32 -10.07 1.89 7.57
N GLY A 33 -10.47 1.99 6.30
CA GLY A 33 -9.58 1.92 5.15
C GLY A 33 -9.04 0.51 4.90
N ILE A 34 -9.83 -0.53 5.22
CA ILE A 34 -9.45 -1.94 5.05
C ILE A 34 -9.81 -2.39 3.63
N PHE A 35 -8.78 -2.52 2.80
CA PHE A 35 -8.88 -3.00 1.42
C PHE A 35 -7.80 -4.03 1.16
N ASP A 36 -8.10 -5.02 0.33
CA ASP A 36 -7.11 -5.96 -0.19
C ASP A 36 -6.44 -5.43 -1.48
N GLY A 37 -5.37 -6.10 -1.92
CA GLY A 37 -4.66 -5.76 -3.14
C GLY A 37 -5.57 -5.69 -4.38
N PRO A 38 -6.40 -6.71 -4.66
CA PRO A 38 -7.36 -6.70 -5.76
C PRO A 38 -8.31 -5.49 -5.76
N GLN A 39 -8.90 -5.14 -4.61
CA GLN A 39 -9.81 -4.00 -4.48
C GLN A 39 -9.10 -2.67 -4.77
N ILE A 40 -7.88 -2.50 -4.28
CA ILE A 40 -7.07 -1.30 -4.56
C ILE A 40 -6.79 -1.19 -6.06
N ARG A 41 -6.38 -2.29 -6.71
CA ARG A 41 -6.13 -2.31 -8.16
C ARG A 41 -7.38 -2.02 -8.97
N HIS A 42 -8.54 -2.48 -8.50
CA HIS A 42 -9.82 -2.18 -9.14
C HIS A 42 -10.10 -0.69 -9.16
N LEU A 43 -9.88 0.01 -8.03
CA LEU A 43 -10.00 1.46 -7.96
C LEU A 43 -8.97 2.19 -8.82
N ILE A 44 -7.73 1.72 -8.88
CA ILE A 44 -6.67 2.34 -9.71
C ILE A 44 -7.05 2.30 -11.20
N LYS A 45 -7.70 1.23 -11.66
CA LYS A 45 -8.12 1.06 -13.05
C LYS A 45 -9.42 1.80 -13.39
N ASP A 46 -10.19 2.18 -12.38
CA ASP A 46 -11.49 2.83 -12.57
C ASP A 46 -11.32 4.32 -12.88
N LYS A 47 -11.52 4.67 -14.15
CA LYS A 47 -11.40 6.05 -14.63
C LYS A 47 -12.48 6.96 -14.03
N ASP A 48 -13.66 6.42 -13.72
CA ASP A 48 -14.77 7.20 -13.18
C ASP A 48 -14.57 7.55 -11.71
N PHE A 49 -13.67 6.84 -11.02
CA PHE A 49 -13.39 7.11 -9.61
C PHE A 49 -12.83 8.52 -9.40
N ILE A 50 -11.97 9.00 -10.32
CA ILE A 50 -11.39 10.35 -10.23
C ILE A 50 -12.47 11.44 -10.31
N ASN A 51 -13.56 11.19 -11.05
CA ASN A 51 -14.66 12.14 -11.20
C ASN A 51 -15.48 12.29 -9.90
N SER A 52 -15.34 11.36 -8.95
CA SER A 52 -16.01 11.43 -7.65
C SER A 52 -15.26 12.29 -6.61
N MET A 53 -14.04 12.73 -6.92
CA MET A 53 -13.13 13.37 -5.98
C MET A 53 -13.13 14.90 -6.09
N ASN A 54 -12.94 15.58 -4.96
CA ASN A 54 -12.57 16.99 -4.99
C ASN A 54 -11.08 17.19 -5.35
N ASN A 55 -10.63 18.43 -5.48
CA ASN A 55 -9.26 18.75 -5.91
C ASN A 55 -8.18 18.15 -4.98
N LEU A 56 -8.36 18.21 -3.66
CA LEU A 56 -7.39 17.68 -2.68
C LEU A 56 -7.35 16.15 -2.73
N GLU A 57 -8.52 15.52 -2.74
CA GLU A 57 -8.68 14.07 -2.84
C GLU A 57 -8.07 13.53 -4.15
N SER A 58 -8.28 14.25 -5.25
CA SER A 58 -7.77 13.90 -6.58
C SER A 58 -6.25 14.04 -6.65
N ALA A 59 -5.68 15.10 -6.08
CA ALA A 59 -4.23 15.30 -6.03
C ALA A 59 -3.53 14.21 -5.21
N ALA A 60 -4.07 13.88 -4.03
CA ALA A 60 -3.58 12.79 -3.21
C ALA A 60 -3.74 11.41 -3.89
N TRP A 61 -4.87 11.17 -4.57
CA TRP A 61 -5.06 9.92 -5.30
C TRP A 61 -4.10 9.76 -6.48
N LYS A 62 -3.94 10.81 -7.30
CA LYS A 62 -3.05 10.79 -8.47
C LYS A 62 -1.59 10.57 -8.05
N SER A 63 -1.12 11.24 -7.00
CA SER A 63 0.23 11.00 -6.48
C SER A 63 0.39 9.57 -5.94
N PHE A 64 -0.63 9.02 -5.28
CA PHE A 64 -0.62 7.62 -4.83
C PHE A 64 -0.50 6.65 -6.01
N VAL A 65 -1.30 6.84 -7.05
CA VAL A 65 -1.26 6.01 -8.27
C VAL A 65 0.11 6.10 -8.94
N LYS A 66 0.71 7.30 -9.04
CA LYS A 66 2.05 7.49 -9.61
C LYS A 66 3.11 6.68 -8.86
N VAL A 67 3.10 6.69 -7.52
CA VAL A 67 4.04 5.90 -6.71
C VAL A 67 3.80 4.40 -6.89
N VAL A 68 2.55 3.96 -6.95
CA VAL A 68 2.22 2.54 -7.17
C VAL A 68 2.72 2.06 -8.54
N GLN A 69 2.60 2.87 -9.58
CA GLN A 69 2.96 2.48 -10.95
C GLN A 69 4.45 2.60 -11.25
N ASN A 70 5.10 3.66 -10.76
CA ASN A 70 6.46 4.04 -11.17
C ASN A 70 7.51 3.81 -10.08
N PHE A 71 7.11 3.35 -8.89
CA PHE A 71 8.06 2.94 -7.85
C PHE A 71 7.77 1.53 -7.37
N LEU A 72 6.56 1.28 -6.87
CA LEU A 72 6.17 -0.03 -6.34
C LEU A 72 5.74 -1.03 -7.41
N GLY A 73 5.82 -0.63 -8.69
CA GLY A 73 5.48 -1.45 -9.85
C GLY A 73 6.66 -2.30 -10.32
N ASN A 74 6.59 -2.75 -11.57
CA ASN A 74 7.66 -3.54 -12.20
C ASN A 74 8.94 -2.72 -12.44
N GLU A 75 8.79 -1.40 -12.57
CA GLU A 75 9.88 -0.47 -12.87
C GLU A 75 9.99 0.57 -11.75
N LYS A 76 11.20 0.77 -11.26
CA LYS A 76 11.58 1.88 -10.37
C LYS A 76 12.07 3.04 -11.24
N ALA A 77 11.24 4.07 -11.40
CA ALA A 77 11.56 5.28 -12.12
C ALA A 77 12.68 6.05 -11.41
N GLU A 78 13.55 6.73 -12.17
CA GLU A 78 14.70 7.48 -11.63
C GLU A 78 14.27 8.59 -10.65
N ASN A 79 13.12 9.21 -10.89
CA ASN A 79 12.57 10.28 -10.05
C ASN A 79 11.68 9.76 -8.89
N TYR A 80 11.85 8.51 -8.45
CA TYR A 80 11.05 7.90 -7.39
C TYR A 80 11.04 8.70 -6.07
N VAL A 81 12.14 9.38 -5.74
CA VAL A 81 12.25 10.22 -4.54
C VAL A 81 11.26 11.40 -4.60
N GLU A 82 11.19 12.08 -5.74
CA GLU A 82 10.26 13.18 -5.97
C GLU A 82 8.81 12.69 -5.93
N LEU A 83 8.52 11.54 -6.55
CA LEU A 83 7.18 10.95 -6.53
C LEU A 83 6.70 10.65 -5.11
N VAL A 84 7.59 10.12 -4.25
CA VAL A 84 7.24 9.83 -2.86
C VAL A 84 7.11 11.12 -2.05
N GLN A 85 7.96 12.12 -2.28
CA GLN A 85 7.84 13.42 -1.61
C GLN A 85 6.53 14.12 -1.96
N ASP A 86 6.14 14.10 -3.23
CA ASP A 86 4.85 14.62 -3.71
C ASP A 86 3.68 13.89 -3.07
N LEU A 87 3.77 12.57 -2.93
CA LEU A 87 2.75 11.77 -2.24
C LEU A 87 2.60 12.21 -0.78
N LEU A 88 3.70 12.38 -0.06
CA LEU A 88 3.69 12.81 1.34
C LEU A 88 3.08 14.21 1.50
N ASN A 89 3.46 15.15 0.64
CA ASN A 89 2.93 16.51 0.66
C ASN A 89 1.41 16.53 0.39
N ASN A 90 0.95 15.80 -0.62
CA ASN A 90 -0.47 15.73 -0.94
C ASN A 90 -1.28 15.00 0.16
N PHE A 91 -0.72 13.95 0.76
CA PHE A 91 -1.34 13.27 1.89
C PHE A 91 -1.45 14.17 3.10
N LYS A 92 -0.40 14.93 3.43
CA LYS A 92 -0.43 15.93 4.50
C LYS A 92 -1.51 16.99 4.24
N ASN A 93 -1.61 17.51 3.00
CA ASN A 93 -2.62 18.51 2.63
C ASN A 93 -4.05 17.97 2.73
N LEU A 94 -4.26 16.68 2.45
CA LEU A 94 -5.55 16.01 2.64
C LEU A 94 -5.88 15.75 4.13
N GLY A 95 -4.91 15.90 5.04
CA GLY A 95 -5.07 15.56 6.45
C GLY A 95 -4.83 14.09 6.78
N CYS A 96 -4.08 13.37 5.94
CA CYS A 96 -3.66 11.99 6.24
C CYS A 96 -2.59 11.98 7.32
N ASN A 97 -2.74 11.07 8.29
CA ASN A 97 -1.68 10.77 9.25
C ASN A 97 -0.57 9.92 8.62
N MET A 98 0.66 10.16 9.08
CA MET A 98 1.84 9.38 8.70
C MET A 98 1.71 7.94 9.24
N SER A 99 1.42 6.97 8.37
CA SER A 99 1.46 5.56 8.77
C SER A 99 2.90 5.03 8.79
N ILE A 100 3.16 3.98 9.58
CA ILE A 100 4.46 3.31 9.58
C ILE A 100 4.93 2.89 8.19
N LYS A 101 4.04 2.38 7.35
CA LYS A 101 4.38 1.95 5.99
C LYS A 101 4.92 3.10 5.16
N MET A 102 4.30 4.27 5.32
CA MET A 102 4.72 5.47 4.63
C MET A 102 6.01 6.05 5.22
N HIS A 103 6.21 5.97 6.53
CA HIS A 103 7.48 6.35 7.18
C HIS A 103 8.62 5.44 6.71
N TYR A 104 8.44 4.12 6.77
CA TYR A 104 9.40 3.12 6.30
C TYR A 104 9.72 3.31 4.82
N LEU A 105 8.68 3.54 3.99
CA LEU A 105 8.85 3.84 2.57
C LEU A 105 9.79 5.04 2.39
N HIS A 106 9.48 6.16 3.03
CA HIS A 106 10.26 7.40 2.94
C HIS A 106 11.69 7.27 3.48
N SER A 107 11.89 6.66 4.65
CA SER A 107 13.20 6.54 5.30
C SER A 107 14.14 5.55 4.62
N HIS A 108 13.62 4.65 3.78
CA HIS A 108 14.41 3.56 3.20
C HIS A 108 14.23 3.42 1.68
N LEU A 109 13.89 4.51 0.98
CA LEU A 109 13.65 4.49 -0.47
C LEU A 109 14.80 3.87 -1.29
N GLU A 110 16.05 4.14 -0.88
CA GLU A 110 17.25 3.63 -1.56
C GLU A 110 17.44 2.11 -1.39
N LYS A 111 16.90 1.52 -0.32
CA LYS A 111 17.03 0.08 -0.03
C LYS A 111 16.12 -0.80 -0.87
N PHE A 112 15.17 -0.21 -1.61
CA PHE A 112 14.27 -0.96 -2.46
C PHE A 112 14.97 -1.37 -3.78
N PRO A 113 14.90 -2.66 -4.18
CA PRO A 113 15.44 -3.13 -5.45
C PRO A 113 14.74 -2.47 -6.65
N GLU A 114 15.39 -2.51 -7.83
CA GLU A 114 14.89 -1.87 -9.06
C GLU A 114 13.59 -2.49 -9.60
N ASN A 115 13.32 -3.77 -9.31
CA ASN A 115 12.14 -4.47 -9.82
C ASN A 115 11.27 -5.02 -8.67
N LEU A 116 10.42 -4.15 -8.10
CA LEU A 116 9.52 -4.50 -7.01
C LEU A 116 8.32 -5.33 -7.45
N GLY A 117 7.87 -5.19 -8.70
CA GLY A 117 6.78 -5.98 -9.24
C GLY A 117 7.14 -7.45 -9.46
N SER A 118 8.44 -7.79 -9.54
CA SER A 118 8.93 -9.17 -9.54
C SER A 118 9.02 -9.79 -8.14
N CYS A 119 9.09 -8.96 -7.09
CA CYS A 119 8.96 -9.41 -5.70
C CYS A 119 7.48 -9.73 -5.45
N SER A 120 7.17 -11.03 -5.41
CA SER A 120 5.84 -11.61 -5.20
C SER A 120 4.97 -10.81 -4.21
N GLU A 121 3.67 -10.72 -4.50
CA GLU A 121 2.63 -10.24 -3.56
C GLU A 121 2.83 -10.79 -2.15
N GLU A 122 3.36 -12.01 -2.04
CA GLU A 122 3.68 -12.69 -0.78
C GLU A 122 4.62 -11.89 0.13
N GLN A 123 5.63 -11.18 -0.40
CA GLN A 123 6.51 -10.37 0.43
C GLN A 123 5.83 -9.07 0.89
N GLY A 124 5.06 -8.42 0.02
CA GLY A 124 4.27 -7.24 0.38
C GLY A 124 3.13 -7.55 1.35
N GLU A 125 2.55 -8.74 1.22
CA GLU A 125 1.50 -9.26 2.10
C GLU A 125 2.08 -9.72 3.44
N ARG A 126 3.25 -10.37 3.45
CA ARG A 126 3.98 -10.70 4.69
C ARG A 126 4.38 -9.45 5.45
N PHE A 127 4.91 -8.44 4.76
CA PHE A 127 5.14 -7.10 5.34
C PHE A 127 3.86 -6.49 5.92
N HIS A 128 2.71 -6.69 5.27
CA HIS A 128 1.42 -6.26 5.80
C HIS A 128 1.03 -6.98 7.08
N GLN A 129 1.22 -8.30 7.14
CA GLN A 129 0.89 -9.13 8.28
C GLN A 129 1.81 -8.86 9.47
N ASP A 130 3.12 -8.79 9.26
CA ASP A 130 4.11 -8.53 10.31
C ASP A 130 3.87 -7.15 10.94
N LEU A 131 3.59 -6.13 10.12
CA LEU A 131 3.24 -4.81 10.63
C LEU A 131 1.91 -4.75 11.35
N LYS A 132 0.92 -5.56 10.96
CA LYS A 132 -0.34 -5.65 11.69
C LYS A 132 -0.11 -6.24 13.09
N VAL A 133 0.68 -7.31 13.18
CA VAL A 133 1.06 -7.93 14.46
C VAL A 133 1.84 -6.93 15.33
N MET A 134 2.72 -6.15 14.72
CA MET A 134 3.43 -5.08 15.43
C MET A 134 2.50 -3.97 15.91
N GLU A 135 1.59 -3.46 15.05
CA GLU A 135 0.56 -2.46 15.43
C GLU A 135 -0.25 -2.93 16.65
N ASP A 136 -0.67 -4.19 16.65
CA ASP A 136 -1.46 -4.78 17.74
C ASP A 136 -0.63 -4.94 19.03
N ARG A 137 0.61 -5.44 18.93
CA ARG A 137 1.52 -5.62 20.09
C ARG A 137 1.84 -4.32 20.81
N TYR A 138 2.04 -3.24 20.05
CA TYR A 138 2.44 -1.94 20.61
C TYR A 138 1.26 -0.98 20.81
N GLN A 139 0.01 -1.45 20.63
CA GLN A 139 -1.22 -0.65 20.77
C GLN A 139 -1.19 0.63 19.92
N GLY A 140 -0.58 0.55 18.74
CA GLY A 140 -0.39 1.71 17.86
C GLY A 140 0.59 2.77 18.36
N ARG A 141 1.37 2.51 19.44
CA ARG A 141 2.51 3.35 19.82
C ARG A 141 3.67 3.09 18.86
N TRP A 142 4.34 4.16 18.47
CA TRP A 142 5.47 4.14 17.55
C TRP A 142 6.70 4.68 18.27
N ASP A 143 7.58 3.79 18.73
CA ASP A 143 8.86 4.15 19.33
C ASP A 143 10.04 3.49 18.58
N GLU A 144 11.25 3.95 18.87
CA GLU A 144 12.48 3.37 18.33
C GLU A 144 12.59 1.87 18.67
N HIS A 145 12.08 1.46 19.84
CA HIS A 145 12.10 0.08 20.31
C HIS A 145 11.26 -0.86 19.44
N MET A 146 10.09 -0.43 18.98
CA MET A 146 9.25 -1.17 18.04
C MET A 146 9.96 -1.36 16.71
N MET A 147 10.69 -0.35 16.23
CA MET A 147 11.43 -0.46 14.96
C MET A 147 12.64 -1.38 15.11
N ALA A 148 13.31 -1.31 16.25
CA ALA A 148 14.38 -2.24 16.59
C ALA A 148 13.88 -3.69 16.66
N ASP A 149 12.75 -3.95 17.33
CA ASP A 149 12.15 -5.30 17.40
C ASP A 149 11.70 -5.80 16.03
N TYR A 150 11.19 -4.91 15.17
CA TYR A 150 10.82 -5.26 13.80
C TYR A 150 12.03 -5.65 12.96
N CYS A 151 13.07 -4.82 12.94
CA CYS A 151 14.32 -5.14 12.24
C CYS A 151 14.96 -6.42 12.79
N TRP A 152 14.88 -6.65 14.11
CA TRP A 152 15.37 -7.87 14.74
C TRP A 152 14.59 -9.11 14.29
N SER A 153 13.26 -9.01 14.21
CA SER A 153 12.38 -10.10 13.75
C SER A 153 12.68 -10.48 12.30
N ILE A 154 12.91 -9.50 11.42
CA ILE A 154 13.31 -9.74 10.03
C ILE A 154 14.68 -10.41 9.98
N THR A 155 15.65 -9.93 10.75
CA THR A 155 17.02 -10.44 10.72
C THR A 155 17.09 -11.90 11.16
N ARG A 156 16.32 -12.28 12.18
CA ARG A 156 16.19 -13.66 12.66
C ARG A 156 15.56 -14.59 11.62
N ASP A 157 14.56 -14.11 10.90
CA ASP A 157 13.82 -14.93 9.92
C ASP A 157 14.57 -15.05 8.57
N CYS A 158 15.34 -14.03 8.18
CA CYS A 158 16.12 -14.00 6.93
C CYS A 158 17.37 -14.89 6.95
N GLN A 159 17.91 -15.24 8.12
CA GLN A 159 19.07 -16.16 8.22
C GLN A 159 18.77 -17.57 7.67
N ASN A 160 17.50 -17.92 7.45
CA ASN A 160 17.10 -19.28 7.09
C ASN A 160 16.58 -19.46 5.65
N ASN A 161 16.52 -18.44 4.78
CA ASN A 161 15.94 -18.63 3.43
C ASN A 161 16.59 -17.80 2.32
N VAL A 162 17.55 -18.39 1.61
CA VAL A 162 17.82 -18.04 0.20
C VAL A 162 16.77 -18.75 -0.65
N HIS A 163 15.70 -18.04 -1.03
CA HIS A 163 14.68 -18.61 -1.91
C HIS A 163 14.34 -17.64 -3.06
N CYS A 164 15.08 -17.78 -4.15
CA CYS A 164 14.63 -17.36 -5.48
C CYS A 164 13.99 -18.57 -6.17
N LYS A 165 12.66 -18.59 -6.33
CA LYS A 165 12.01 -19.62 -7.14
C LYS A 165 11.86 -19.16 -8.59
N LYS A 166 12.44 -19.93 -9.52
CA LYS A 166 12.06 -19.92 -10.94
C LYS A 166 10.65 -20.50 -11.07
N ALA A 167 9.72 -19.73 -11.65
CA ALA A 167 8.40 -20.23 -11.99
C ALA A 167 8.48 -21.26 -13.12
N ARG A 168 8.16 -22.53 -12.85
CA ARG A 168 7.81 -23.49 -13.91
C ARG A 168 6.31 -23.39 -14.16
N LYS A 169 5.91 -22.81 -15.29
CA LYS A 169 4.53 -22.91 -15.79
C LYS A 169 4.22 -24.39 -16.02
N ARG A 170 3.30 -24.97 -15.25
CA ARG A 170 2.63 -26.22 -15.63
C ARG A 170 1.45 -25.85 -16.50
N SER A 171 1.51 -26.18 -17.79
CA SER A 171 0.33 -26.18 -18.65
C SER A 171 -0.48 -27.44 -18.34
N PHE A 172 -1.72 -27.26 -17.87
CA PHE A 172 -2.68 -28.35 -17.83
C PHE A 172 -3.12 -28.62 -19.27
N LEU A 173 -2.76 -29.77 -19.82
CA LEU A 173 -3.36 -30.25 -21.06
C LEU A 173 -4.79 -30.73 -20.75
N PRO A 174 -5.77 -30.43 -21.62
CA PRO A 174 -7.12 -30.94 -21.44
C PRO A 174 -7.13 -32.46 -21.64
N VAL A 175 -7.78 -33.16 -20.69
CA VAL A 175 -8.05 -34.60 -20.77
C VAL A 175 -9.05 -34.82 -21.92
N LYS A 176 -8.70 -35.73 -22.84
CA LYS A 176 -9.58 -36.19 -23.91
C LYS A 176 -10.58 -37.21 -23.41
#